data_AF-V4HTK0-F1
#
_entry.id   AF-V4HTK0-F1
#
_cell.length_a   1.000
_cell.length_b   1.000
_cell.length_c   1.000
_cell.angle_alpha   90.00
_cell.angle_beta   90.00
_cell.angle_gamma   90.00
#
_symmetry.space_group_name_H-M   'P 1'
#
loop_
_entity.id
_entity.type
_entity.pdbx_description
1 polymer ?
#
loop_
_entity_poly.entity_id
_entity_poly.type
_entity_poly.pdbx_seq_one_letter_code
_entity_poly.pdbx_strand_id
1 'polypeptide(L)'
;MKLKFSGAFLAVFGILTLSGCGGGSGSDANTKNDQPDVMKQPTPSQIILPSVSLKAIKTNACSNEPIIADVVYHTVDGNFISSDKTLIDGKLNSTLPENTQHISLLYHSTDNNGKKYLQIQTLLNVQAGFTVDSLSFENKSNCACNSIKYQLASLKAEAPDSTIFNIGATPMLLKDAENTHSSCVIEKKKLIFTQSKSAHIGTLIDTSEQATVELTAAQFTEHGTLLDLSGLDIQARGVISLSSYIGNDEVHATVVNNAAYNHPSYQEQNQLVIYNGLNTTSYLSISQTGSSLDFSEDVSTHSYVLTSVDNTGKVENVQPINEDGSLTSAYKGLSDSFGDPNNNHTAVLDFSAIDPRVNMATLTYTWENDLQGEVSWQIITDGQETIPLFTYGDIYQAVEPENLSIKLTLTALNSEQEFNDLRSAYLSSLESFEKRAESKLFDTFASYSISRRH
;
A
#
# COMPACT_ATOMS: atom_id res chain seq x y z
N MET A 1 33.95 19.80 21.39
CA MET A 1 33.49 20.00 22.78
C MET A 1 32.46 18.92 23.03
N LYS A 2 32.74 17.97 23.93
CA LYS A 2 31.85 16.83 24.24
C LYS A 2 30.78 17.29 25.22
N LEU A 3 29.51 17.03 24.94
CA LEU A 3 28.48 16.99 25.99
C LEU A 3 27.72 15.66 25.86
N LYS A 4 27.87 14.86 26.91
CA LYS A 4 27.14 13.63 27.20
C LYS A 4 25.77 14.01 27.74
N PHE A 5 24.68 13.46 27.21
CA PHE A 5 23.42 13.45 27.92
C PHE A 5 23.33 12.20 28.78
N SER A 6 23.15 12.45 30.09
CA SER A 6 22.94 11.45 31.14
C SER A 6 21.47 11.57 31.53
N GLY A 7 20.79 10.44 31.70
CA GLY A 7 19.34 10.37 31.85
C GLY A 7 18.76 11.02 33.10
N ALA A 8 17.43 11.10 33.09
CA ALA A 8 16.60 11.25 34.28
C ALA A 8 15.23 10.58 34.02
N PHE A 9 15.12 9.33 34.45
CA PHE A 9 13.85 8.65 34.75
C PHE A 9 13.28 9.26 36.03
N LEU A 10 12.01 9.64 36.05
CA LEU A 10 11.25 9.76 37.30
C LEU A 10 9.78 9.37 37.07
N ALA A 11 9.42 8.24 37.68
CA ALA A 11 8.06 7.75 37.83
C ALA A 11 7.29 8.58 38.88
N VAL A 12 6.00 8.82 38.63
CA VAL A 12 5.04 9.14 39.69
C VAL A 12 3.70 8.46 39.39
N PHE A 13 3.38 7.44 40.18
CA PHE A 13 2.01 6.93 40.37
C PHE A 13 1.36 7.72 41.52
N GLY A 14 0.10 8.12 41.32
CA GLY A 14 -0.75 8.73 42.35
C GLY A 14 -2.21 8.38 42.13
N ILE A 15 -2.66 7.34 42.83
CA ILE A 15 -4.02 6.78 42.83
C ILE A 15 -4.98 7.75 43.55
N LEU A 16 -6.14 8.04 42.94
CA LEU A 16 -7.31 8.57 43.65
C LEU A 16 -8.44 7.54 43.60
N THR A 17 -8.75 6.99 44.76
CA THR A 17 -9.92 6.14 45.01
C THR A 17 -11.16 7.02 45.17
N LEU A 18 -12.21 6.78 44.38
CA LEU A 18 -13.55 7.33 44.62
C LEU A 18 -14.44 6.21 45.17
N SER A 19 -14.70 6.25 46.47
CA SER A 19 -15.74 5.49 47.15
C SER A 19 -17.03 6.32 47.18
N GLY A 20 -17.96 6.02 46.25
CA GLY A 20 -19.32 6.52 46.27
C GLY A 20 -20.29 5.47 46.79
N CYS A 21 -20.64 5.54 48.07
CA CYS A 21 -21.75 4.80 48.67
C CYS A 21 -22.98 5.70 48.66
N GLY A 22 -24.07 5.26 48.03
CA GLY A 22 -25.31 6.04 47.93
C GLY A 22 -26.53 5.12 47.78
N GLY A 23 -26.84 4.37 48.83
CA GLY A 23 -28.01 3.49 48.89
C GLY A 23 -29.12 4.03 49.79
N GLY A 24 -30.29 4.26 49.20
CA GLY A 24 -31.60 3.83 49.71
C GLY A 24 -32.30 4.63 50.80
N SER A 25 -33.53 5.10 50.50
CA SER A 25 -34.82 4.59 51.02
C SER A 25 -35.87 5.70 51.26
N GLY A 26 -37.13 5.42 50.89
CA GLY A 26 -38.28 6.29 51.15
C GLY A 26 -39.56 5.83 50.46
N SER A 27 -40.39 5.13 51.22
CA SER A 27 -41.56 4.30 50.88
C SER A 27 -42.88 5.02 50.58
N ASP A 28 -43.70 4.35 49.76
CA ASP A 28 -45.17 4.15 49.79
C ASP A 28 -46.12 5.28 50.21
N ALA A 29 -47.08 5.62 49.33
CA ALA A 29 -48.49 5.27 49.52
C ALA A 29 -49.43 5.83 48.41
N ASN A 30 -50.11 4.88 47.75
CA ASN A 30 -51.53 4.84 47.38
C ASN A 30 -52.23 5.90 46.48
N THR A 31 -52.83 5.32 45.44
CA THR A 31 -54.16 5.60 44.83
C THR A 31 -54.34 6.83 43.95
N LYS A 32 -54.47 6.61 42.64
CA LYS A 32 -55.78 6.60 41.95
C LYS A 32 -55.61 6.16 40.49
N ASN A 33 -56.53 5.29 40.07
CA ASN A 33 -56.75 4.91 38.68
C ASN A 33 -57.16 6.15 37.88
N ASP A 34 -56.32 6.53 36.93
CA ASP A 34 -56.76 7.14 35.67
C ASP A 34 -55.93 6.48 34.57
N GLN A 35 -56.63 5.75 33.72
CA GLN A 35 -56.09 5.04 32.58
C GLN A 35 -55.77 6.07 31.49
N PRO A 36 -54.50 6.35 31.17
CA PRO A 36 -54.16 7.19 30.03
C PRO A 36 -54.18 6.34 28.77
N ASP A 37 -54.56 6.97 27.66
CA ASP A 37 -54.44 6.47 26.30
C ASP A 37 -53.17 5.62 26.11
N VAL A 38 -53.32 4.47 25.44
CA VAL A 38 -52.21 3.63 25.01
C VAL A 38 -51.41 4.42 23.97
N MET A 39 -50.52 5.29 24.47
CA MET A 39 -49.40 5.82 23.73
C MET A 39 -48.62 4.59 23.25
N LYS A 40 -48.62 4.36 21.94
CA LYS A 40 -47.68 3.40 21.34
C LYS A 40 -46.30 3.81 21.82
N GLN A 41 -45.76 3.01 22.73
CA GLN A 41 -44.38 3.13 23.17
C GLN A 41 -43.53 3.15 21.89
N PRO A 42 -42.78 4.24 21.61
CA PRO A 42 -41.85 4.21 20.51
C PRO A 42 -40.95 3.01 20.76
N THR A 43 -40.92 2.08 19.81
CA THR A 43 -39.95 0.99 19.79
C THR A 43 -38.60 1.63 20.13
N PRO A 44 -37.91 1.22 21.20
CA PRO A 44 -36.61 1.79 21.52
C PRO A 44 -35.77 1.70 20.25
N SER A 45 -35.34 2.84 19.72
CA SER A 45 -34.36 2.86 18.64
C SER A 45 -33.21 1.96 19.10
N GLN A 46 -32.96 0.87 18.37
CA GLN A 46 -31.86 -0.03 18.70
C GLN A 46 -30.60 0.82 18.80
N ILE A 47 -29.97 0.81 19.97
CA ILE A 47 -28.65 1.42 20.15
C ILE A 47 -27.70 0.52 19.35
N ILE A 48 -27.38 0.92 18.13
CA ILE A 48 -26.34 0.28 17.32
C ILE A 48 -25.02 0.77 17.90
N LEU A 49 -24.35 -0.11 18.64
CA LEU A 49 -23.01 0.19 19.15
C LEU A 49 -22.02 0.18 17.98
N PRO A 50 -21.10 1.16 17.90
CA PRO A 50 -20.04 1.16 16.90
C PRO A 50 -19.25 -0.15 16.93
N SER A 51 -19.00 -0.73 15.75
CA SER A 51 -18.31 -2.01 15.62
C SER A 51 -17.11 -1.94 14.68
N VAL A 52 -16.16 -2.83 14.90
CA VAL A 52 -15.06 -3.11 13.96
C VAL A 52 -15.26 -4.47 13.30
N SER A 53 -15.11 -4.52 11.98
CA SER A 53 -15.12 -5.74 11.18
C SER A 53 -13.97 -5.71 10.17
N LEU A 54 -13.06 -6.66 10.25
CA LEU A 54 -11.91 -6.75 9.35
C LEU A 54 -11.38 -8.18 9.19
N LYS A 55 -10.57 -8.39 8.15
CA LYS A 55 -9.75 -9.59 7.96
C LYS A 55 -8.27 -9.23 7.83
N ALA A 56 -7.44 -9.62 8.79
CA ALA A 56 -5.99 -9.49 8.67
C ALA A 56 -5.43 -10.59 7.77
N ILE A 57 -4.64 -10.19 6.77
CA ILE A 57 -3.93 -11.09 5.87
C ILE A 57 -2.46 -10.67 5.75
N LYS A 58 -1.61 -11.60 5.36
CA LYS A 58 -0.28 -11.30 4.81
C LYS A 58 -0.30 -11.55 3.30
N THR A 59 0.34 -10.68 2.53
CA THR A 59 0.38 -10.74 1.07
C THR A 59 1.82 -10.69 0.54
N ASN A 60 2.10 -11.47 -0.49
CA ASN A 60 3.20 -11.25 -1.42
C ASN A 60 2.70 -11.56 -2.84
N ALA A 61 3.60 -11.55 -3.83
CA ALA A 61 3.24 -11.84 -5.22
C ALA A 61 2.66 -13.26 -5.45
N CYS A 62 2.70 -14.16 -4.48
CA CYS A 62 2.32 -15.57 -4.63
C CYS A 62 1.13 -16.02 -3.79
N SER A 63 0.90 -15.41 -2.63
CA SER A 63 -0.18 -15.82 -1.75
C SER A 63 -0.74 -14.66 -0.92
N ASN A 64 -2.03 -14.80 -0.61
CA ASN A 64 -2.75 -14.05 0.40
C ASN A 64 -3.20 -15.03 1.48
N GLU A 65 -2.65 -14.90 2.68
CA GLU A 65 -2.89 -15.85 3.77
C GLU A 65 -3.47 -15.12 5.00
N PRO A 66 -4.52 -15.65 5.64
CA PRO A 66 -5.01 -15.08 6.89
C PRO A 66 -3.97 -15.19 8.00
N ILE A 67 -3.97 -14.22 8.92
CA ILE A 67 -3.04 -14.17 10.05
C ILE A 67 -3.74 -13.87 11.36
N ILE A 68 -3.15 -14.35 12.46
CA ILE A 68 -3.51 -13.92 13.81
C ILE A 68 -2.68 -12.66 14.13
N ALA A 69 -3.33 -11.52 14.21
CA ALA A 69 -2.76 -10.24 14.59
C ALA A 69 -3.32 -9.81 15.95
N ASP A 70 -2.50 -9.13 16.74
CA ASP A 70 -2.95 -8.42 17.93
C ASP A 70 -3.68 -7.14 17.51
N VAL A 71 -4.80 -6.84 18.16
CA VAL A 71 -5.61 -5.65 17.90
C VAL A 71 -5.69 -4.85 19.20
N VAL A 72 -5.26 -3.60 19.16
CA VAL A 72 -5.17 -2.73 20.33
C VAL A 72 -6.07 -1.52 20.13
N TYR A 73 -6.91 -1.22 21.12
CA TYR A 73 -7.81 -0.09 21.12
C TYR A 73 -7.21 1.04 21.95
N HIS A 74 -7.25 2.27 21.40
CA HIS A 74 -6.64 3.44 22.04
C HIS A 74 -7.66 4.58 22.22
N THR A 75 -7.47 5.35 23.30
CA THR A 75 -8.16 6.64 23.51
C THR A 75 -7.66 7.69 22.52
N VAL A 76 -8.31 8.86 22.48
CA VAL A 76 -7.86 10.03 21.68
C VAL A 76 -6.41 10.45 21.93
N ASP A 77 -5.91 10.29 23.17
CA ASP A 77 -4.53 10.62 23.52
C ASP A 77 -3.53 9.46 23.27
N GLY A 78 -3.94 8.40 22.57
CA GLY A 78 -3.10 7.23 22.28
C GLY A 78 -2.95 6.22 23.43
N ASN A 79 -3.59 6.47 24.59
CA ASN A 79 -3.54 5.54 25.74
C ASN A 79 -4.23 4.21 25.45
N PHE A 80 -3.62 3.12 25.91
CA PHE A 80 -4.18 1.76 25.85
C PHE A 80 -5.52 1.66 26.58
N ILE A 81 -6.53 1.07 25.92
CA ILE A 81 -7.83 0.73 26.53
C ILE A 81 -7.89 -0.77 26.81
N SER A 82 -7.78 -1.56 25.75
CA SER A 82 -7.86 -3.02 25.78
C SER A 82 -7.28 -3.61 24.51
N SER A 83 -7.31 -4.93 24.39
CA SER A 83 -6.85 -5.64 23.21
C SER A 83 -7.64 -6.90 22.93
N ASP A 84 -7.62 -7.29 21.65
CA ASP A 84 -8.17 -8.51 21.10
C ASP A 84 -7.13 -9.17 20.17
N LYS A 85 -7.50 -10.31 19.58
CA LYS A 85 -6.75 -10.93 18.47
C LYS A 85 -7.70 -11.28 17.34
N THR A 86 -7.23 -11.22 16.11
CA THR A 86 -7.94 -11.85 15.00
C THR A 86 -7.95 -13.38 15.16
N LEU A 87 -8.95 -14.03 14.57
CA LEU A 87 -9.07 -15.48 14.58
C LEU A 87 -8.10 -16.14 13.58
N ILE A 88 -8.05 -17.47 13.59
CA ILE A 88 -7.23 -18.28 12.66
C ILE A 88 -7.54 -17.99 11.17
N ASP A 89 -8.76 -17.57 10.84
CA ASP A 89 -9.18 -17.18 9.49
C ASP A 89 -8.91 -15.69 9.20
N GLY A 90 -8.19 -15.02 10.09
CA GLY A 90 -7.81 -13.61 10.01
C GLY A 90 -8.91 -12.65 10.45
N LYS A 91 -10.11 -13.12 10.77
CA LYS A 91 -11.25 -12.22 11.01
C LYS A 91 -11.28 -11.67 12.42
N LEU A 92 -11.78 -10.45 12.54
CA LEU A 92 -12.25 -9.82 13.77
C LEU A 92 -13.62 -9.22 13.49
N ASN A 93 -14.58 -9.52 14.38
CA ASN A 93 -15.86 -8.84 14.48
C ASN A 93 -16.08 -8.52 15.95
N SER A 94 -15.98 -7.26 16.33
CA SER A 94 -16.07 -6.84 17.72
C SER A 94 -16.81 -5.50 17.86
N THR A 95 -17.41 -5.29 19.03
CA THR A 95 -17.92 -3.96 19.40
C THR A 95 -16.76 -3.13 19.89
N LEU A 96 -16.71 -1.85 19.52
CA LEU A 96 -15.65 -0.97 20.01
C LEU A 96 -15.78 -0.77 21.53
N PRO A 97 -14.70 -0.96 22.31
CA PRO A 97 -14.68 -0.56 23.71
C PRO A 97 -15.03 0.92 23.87
N GLU A 98 -15.59 1.28 25.02
CA GLU A 98 -15.92 2.67 25.33
C GLU A 98 -14.68 3.57 25.22
N ASN A 99 -14.86 4.78 24.65
CA ASN A 99 -13.80 5.77 24.41
C ASN A 99 -12.73 5.38 23.37
N THR A 100 -12.97 4.34 22.57
CA THR A 100 -12.08 4.01 21.45
C THR A 100 -12.10 5.12 20.40
N GLN A 101 -10.92 5.67 20.11
CA GLN A 101 -10.70 6.64 19.04
C GLN A 101 -9.80 6.08 17.94
N HIS A 102 -8.82 5.24 18.28
CA HIS A 102 -7.88 4.66 17.32
C HIS A 102 -7.74 3.15 17.54
N ILE A 103 -7.34 2.44 16.49
CA ILE A 103 -7.05 1.00 16.54
C ILE A 103 -5.69 0.75 15.91
N SER A 104 -4.85 -0.06 16.56
CA SER A 104 -3.60 -0.55 16.00
C SER A 104 -3.64 -2.06 15.84
N LEU A 105 -3.23 -2.57 14.67
CA LEU A 105 -3.04 -3.99 14.42
C LEU A 105 -1.55 -4.29 14.38
N LEU A 106 -1.11 -5.29 15.14
CA LEU A 106 0.28 -5.70 15.24
C LEU A 106 0.45 -7.13 14.74
N TYR A 107 1.37 -7.33 13.81
CA TYR A 107 1.71 -8.63 13.26
C TYR A 107 3.20 -8.92 13.43
N HIS A 108 3.49 -9.93 14.24
CA HIS A 108 4.82 -10.48 14.42
C HIS A 108 5.05 -11.60 13.41
N SER A 109 6.18 -11.55 12.71
CA SER A 109 6.57 -12.59 11.75
C SER A 109 8.05 -12.88 11.79
N THR A 110 8.43 -13.97 11.14
CA THR A 110 9.83 -14.37 10.98
C THR A 110 10.01 -14.87 9.56
N ASP A 111 11.05 -14.39 8.87
CA ASP A 111 11.35 -14.87 7.52
C ASP A 111 11.98 -16.27 7.54
N ASN A 112 12.26 -16.78 6.34
CA ASN A 112 12.90 -18.10 6.17
C ASN A 112 14.33 -18.17 6.71
N ASN A 113 14.97 -17.03 7.00
CA ASN A 113 16.32 -16.94 7.56
C ASN A 113 16.31 -16.76 9.09
N GLY A 114 15.14 -16.70 9.72
CA GLY A 114 15.00 -16.46 11.15
C GLY A 114 15.05 -14.98 11.55
N LYS A 115 15.07 -14.02 10.60
CA LYS A 115 14.98 -12.58 10.90
C LYS A 115 13.55 -12.28 11.36
N LYS A 116 13.43 -11.57 12.49
CA LYS A 116 12.16 -11.14 13.07
C LYS A 116 11.69 -9.84 12.44
N TYR A 117 10.37 -9.72 12.31
CA TYR A 117 9.70 -8.52 11.82
C TYR A 117 8.46 -8.24 12.67
N LEU A 118 8.26 -6.96 12.98
CA LEU A 118 7.00 -6.46 13.54
C LEU A 118 6.42 -5.42 12.59
N GLN A 119 5.20 -5.67 12.13
CA GLN A 119 4.45 -4.70 11.34
C GLN A 119 3.28 -4.18 12.18
N ILE A 120 3.15 -2.86 12.26
CA ILE A 120 2.08 -2.16 12.97
C ILE A 120 1.32 -1.31 11.96
N GLN A 121 -0.01 -1.42 11.94
CA GLN A 121 -0.87 -0.51 11.18
C GLN A 121 -1.87 0.14 12.12
N THR A 122 -1.88 1.47 12.17
CA THR A 122 -2.79 2.24 13.03
C THR A 122 -3.81 3.00 12.19
N LEU A 123 -5.07 2.80 12.54
CA LEU A 123 -6.24 3.48 11.99
C LEU A 123 -6.71 4.54 12.98
N LEU A 124 -6.66 5.81 12.58
CA LEU A 124 -7.13 6.91 13.40
C LEU A 124 -8.65 7.12 13.28
N ASN A 125 -9.26 7.75 14.28
CA ASN A 125 -10.63 8.26 14.23
C ASN A 125 -11.68 7.21 13.77
N VAL A 126 -11.71 6.08 14.49
CA VAL A 126 -12.59 4.94 14.24
C VAL A 126 -13.81 4.89 15.17
N GLN A 127 -14.06 5.93 15.96
CA GLN A 127 -15.10 5.98 17.00
C GLN A 127 -16.53 5.73 16.48
N ALA A 128 -16.76 5.99 15.18
CA ALA A 128 -18.04 5.70 14.52
C ALA A 128 -18.19 4.23 14.08
N GLY A 129 -17.16 3.40 14.29
CA GLY A 129 -17.04 2.07 13.72
C GLY A 129 -16.15 2.07 12.46
N PHE A 130 -15.63 0.91 12.12
CA PHE A 130 -14.79 0.73 10.93
C PHE A 130 -14.99 -0.66 10.35
N THR A 131 -15.33 -0.73 9.07
CA THR A 131 -15.46 -2.00 8.34
C THR A 131 -14.60 -1.96 7.09
N VAL A 132 -13.78 -3.00 6.92
CA VAL A 132 -12.96 -3.22 5.74
C VAL A 132 -12.94 -4.71 5.42
N ASP A 133 -12.87 -5.05 4.13
CA ASP A 133 -12.79 -6.44 3.70
C ASP A 133 -11.53 -7.12 4.25
N SER A 134 -10.39 -6.45 4.08
CA SER A 134 -9.11 -6.93 4.56
C SER A 134 -8.13 -5.80 4.86
N LEU A 135 -7.19 -6.11 5.74
CA LEU A 135 -6.02 -5.29 6.03
C LEU A 135 -4.80 -6.19 5.82
N SER A 136 -3.90 -5.70 4.96
CA SER A 136 -2.83 -6.51 4.41
C SER A 136 -1.47 -6.13 4.98
N PHE A 137 -0.74 -7.13 5.47
CA PHE A 137 0.64 -7.03 5.93
C PHE A 137 1.58 -7.62 4.88
N GLU A 138 2.82 -7.14 4.82
CA GLU A 138 3.81 -7.68 3.90
C GLU A 138 4.24 -9.08 4.33
N ASN A 139 4.17 -10.04 3.41
CA ASN A 139 4.74 -11.36 3.59
C ASN A 139 6.20 -11.35 3.11
N LYS A 140 7.15 -11.40 4.06
CA LYS A 140 8.60 -11.40 3.79
C LYS A 140 9.12 -12.72 3.20
N SER A 141 8.28 -13.73 3.02
CA SER A 141 8.66 -14.99 2.37
C SER A 141 8.82 -14.80 0.85
N ASN A 142 9.87 -15.42 0.30
CA ASN A 142 10.09 -15.45 -1.14
C ASN A 142 9.09 -16.36 -1.85
N CYS A 143 8.72 -15.96 -3.06
CA CYS A 143 8.00 -16.78 -4.02
C CYS A 143 8.88 -17.91 -4.55
N ALA A 144 8.34 -19.13 -4.58
CA ALA A 144 8.90 -20.18 -5.43
C ALA A 144 8.57 -19.88 -6.90
N CYS A 145 9.44 -20.28 -7.82
CA CYS A 145 9.19 -20.16 -9.24
C CYS A 145 9.21 -21.53 -9.92
N ASN A 146 8.50 -21.63 -11.03
CA ASN A 146 8.53 -22.77 -11.92
C ASN A 146 9.69 -22.62 -12.90
N SER A 147 10.47 -23.68 -13.09
CA SER A 147 11.48 -23.73 -14.15
C SER A 147 10.81 -24.10 -15.47
N ILE A 148 10.78 -23.15 -16.41
CA ILE A 148 10.17 -23.30 -17.72
C ILE A 148 11.29 -23.35 -18.77
N LYS A 149 11.24 -24.35 -19.65
CA LYS A 149 12.13 -24.46 -20.82
C LYS A 149 11.38 -24.12 -22.11
N TYR A 150 11.74 -23.03 -22.76
CA TYR A 150 11.22 -22.64 -24.08
C TYR A 150 12.05 -23.30 -25.18
N GLN A 151 11.38 -24.01 -26.10
CA GLN A 151 11.96 -24.53 -27.33
C GLN A 151 11.73 -23.49 -28.43
N LEU A 152 12.81 -22.91 -28.94
CA LEU A 152 12.80 -21.77 -29.87
C LEU A 152 13.12 -22.16 -31.31
N ALA A 153 13.49 -23.42 -31.59
CA ALA A 153 13.95 -23.85 -32.90
C ALA A 153 12.92 -23.56 -34.02
N SER A 154 11.65 -23.86 -33.78
CA SER A 154 10.55 -23.63 -34.73
C SER A 154 10.30 -22.14 -34.95
N LEU A 155 10.07 -21.36 -33.88
CA LEU A 155 9.90 -19.91 -33.97
C LEU A 155 11.09 -19.20 -34.63
N LYS A 156 12.32 -19.64 -34.36
CA LYS A 156 13.54 -19.11 -34.98
C LYS A 156 13.57 -19.33 -36.49
N ALA A 157 13.12 -20.48 -36.97
CA ALA A 157 13.06 -20.78 -38.40
C ALA A 157 11.97 -19.95 -39.11
N GLU A 158 10.86 -19.69 -38.43
CA GLU A 158 9.69 -19.00 -38.98
C GLU A 158 9.81 -17.47 -38.95
N ALA A 159 10.47 -16.91 -37.92
CA ALA A 159 10.56 -15.47 -37.69
C ALA A 159 11.98 -15.01 -37.23
N PRO A 160 13.06 -15.32 -37.99
CA PRO A 160 14.44 -15.09 -37.55
C PRO A 160 14.77 -13.63 -37.25
N ASP A 161 14.12 -12.69 -37.94
CA ASP A 161 14.38 -11.26 -37.81
C ASP A 161 13.60 -10.57 -36.67
N SER A 162 12.78 -11.32 -35.93
CA SER A 162 12.03 -10.78 -34.80
C SER A 162 12.80 -10.92 -33.49
N THR A 163 12.64 -9.95 -32.60
CA THR A 163 13.16 -10.01 -31.22
C THR A 163 12.08 -10.57 -30.32
N ILE A 164 12.39 -11.63 -29.55
CA ILE A 164 11.50 -12.21 -28.56
C ILE A 164 11.73 -11.58 -27.17
N PHE A 165 10.65 -11.32 -26.46
CA PHE A 165 10.62 -10.69 -25.15
C PHE A 165 9.97 -11.61 -24.10
N ASN A 166 10.17 -11.28 -22.82
CA ASN A 166 9.58 -11.94 -21.65
C ASN A 166 9.91 -13.44 -21.45
N ILE A 167 10.75 -14.06 -22.27
CA ILE A 167 11.24 -15.42 -22.00
C ILE A 167 12.43 -15.45 -21.03
N GLY A 168 13.11 -14.32 -20.85
CA GLY A 168 14.25 -14.11 -19.93
C GLY A 168 14.42 -12.64 -19.57
N ALA A 169 15.52 -12.30 -18.89
CA ALA A 169 15.78 -10.93 -18.40
C ALA A 169 16.08 -9.93 -19.53
N THR A 170 16.64 -10.40 -20.65
CA THR A 170 17.00 -9.56 -21.80
C THR A 170 16.27 -10.04 -23.05
N PRO A 171 15.72 -9.12 -23.86
CA PRO A 171 15.18 -9.46 -25.17
C PRO A 171 16.27 -10.10 -26.05
N MET A 172 15.88 -11.03 -26.92
CA MET A 172 16.81 -11.76 -27.79
C MET A 172 16.35 -11.73 -29.23
N LEU A 173 17.26 -11.43 -30.15
CA LEU A 173 17.00 -11.55 -31.59
C LEU A 173 16.95 -13.05 -31.95
N LEU A 174 15.86 -13.52 -32.55
CA LEU A 174 15.61 -14.96 -32.74
C LEU A 174 16.69 -15.65 -33.58
N LYS A 175 17.23 -15.01 -34.62
CA LYS A 175 18.33 -15.59 -35.41
C LYS A 175 19.58 -15.91 -34.58
N ASP A 176 19.82 -15.14 -33.53
CA ASP A 176 21.00 -15.27 -32.65
C ASP A 176 20.68 -16.09 -31.39
N ALA A 177 19.40 -16.37 -31.11
CA ALA A 177 18.98 -17.15 -29.96
C ALA A 177 19.42 -18.62 -30.07
N GLU A 178 19.72 -19.23 -28.93
CA GLU A 178 19.87 -20.68 -28.82
C GLU A 178 18.53 -21.39 -29.09
N ASN A 179 18.58 -22.66 -29.48
CA ASN A 179 17.36 -23.44 -29.74
C ASN A 179 16.50 -23.67 -28.48
N THR A 180 17.08 -23.46 -27.30
CA THR A 180 16.39 -23.59 -26.03
C THR A 180 16.75 -22.46 -25.10
N HIS A 181 15.78 -21.99 -24.32
CA HIS A 181 16.01 -21.02 -23.26
C HIS A 181 15.28 -21.47 -22.00
N SER A 182 15.89 -21.33 -20.82
CA SER A 182 15.25 -21.67 -19.55
C SER A 182 15.10 -20.44 -18.69
N SER A 183 13.93 -20.26 -18.08
CA SER A 183 13.73 -19.23 -17.07
C SER A 183 12.91 -19.72 -15.87
N CYS A 184 13.00 -18.94 -14.81
CA CYS A 184 12.30 -19.10 -13.55
C CYS A 184 11.12 -18.13 -13.58
N VAL A 185 9.89 -18.66 -13.56
CA VAL A 185 8.65 -17.90 -13.74
C VAL A 185 7.79 -18.10 -12.50
N ILE A 186 7.36 -17.00 -11.88
CA ILE A 186 6.53 -17.03 -10.67
C ILE A 186 5.04 -17.00 -11.07
N GLU A 187 4.78 -16.33 -12.18
CA GLU A 187 3.47 -16.09 -12.75
C GLU A 187 2.86 -17.40 -13.29
N LYS A 188 1.54 -17.56 -13.15
CA LYS A 188 0.81 -18.71 -13.72
C LYS A 188 0.60 -18.57 -15.22
N LYS A 189 0.57 -17.34 -15.71
CA LYS A 189 0.46 -17.00 -17.13
C LYS A 189 1.51 -15.96 -17.46
N LYS A 190 2.10 -16.09 -18.64
CA LYS A 190 3.10 -15.16 -19.12
C LYS A 190 2.75 -14.69 -20.53
N LEU A 191 2.75 -13.38 -20.72
CA LEU A 191 2.70 -12.78 -22.05
C LEU A 191 4.09 -12.90 -22.66
N ILE A 192 4.20 -13.60 -23.78
CA ILE A 192 5.39 -13.66 -24.61
C ILE A 192 5.06 -12.94 -25.90
N PHE A 193 5.98 -12.10 -26.38
CA PHE A 193 5.75 -11.37 -27.61
C PHE A 193 7.02 -11.24 -28.45
N THR A 194 6.82 -11.02 -29.74
CA THR A 194 7.87 -10.73 -30.70
C THR A 194 7.67 -9.34 -31.28
N GLN A 195 8.77 -8.60 -31.43
CA GLN A 195 8.78 -7.31 -32.10
C GLN A 195 9.67 -7.36 -33.33
N SER A 196 9.17 -6.77 -34.42
CA SER A 196 9.87 -6.56 -35.68
C SER A 196 9.46 -5.20 -36.24
N LYS A 197 10.16 -4.71 -37.27
CA LYS A 197 9.81 -3.43 -37.91
C LYS A 197 8.37 -3.34 -38.41
N SER A 198 7.77 -4.48 -38.76
CA SER A 198 6.43 -4.53 -39.35
C SER A 198 5.34 -5.03 -38.41
N ALA A 199 5.69 -5.60 -37.25
CA ALA A 199 4.72 -6.27 -36.40
C ALA A 199 5.17 -6.36 -34.94
N HIS A 200 4.22 -6.13 -34.05
CA HIS A 200 4.28 -6.44 -32.62
C HIS A 200 3.18 -7.47 -32.37
N ILE A 201 3.56 -8.71 -32.07
CA ILE A 201 2.58 -9.81 -31.92
C ILE A 201 2.87 -10.59 -30.64
N GLY A 202 1.81 -10.88 -29.89
CA GLY A 202 1.87 -11.46 -28.56
C GLY A 202 1.05 -12.74 -28.45
N THR A 203 1.34 -13.50 -27.41
CA THR A 203 0.61 -14.70 -27.01
C THR A 203 0.69 -14.90 -25.50
N LEU A 204 -0.28 -15.60 -24.91
CA LEU A 204 -0.24 -16.02 -23.51
C LEU A 204 0.15 -17.48 -23.42
N ILE A 205 1.15 -17.76 -22.59
CA ILE A 205 1.55 -19.11 -22.24
C ILE A 205 1.14 -19.38 -20.80
N ASP A 206 0.52 -20.53 -20.56
CA ASP A 206 0.29 -21.06 -19.22
C ASP A 206 1.57 -21.70 -18.70
N THR A 207 2.12 -21.12 -17.62
CA THR A 207 3.35 -21.52 -16.95
C THR A 207 3.10 -22.23 -15.62
N SER A 208 1.84 -22.54 -15.30
CA SER A 208 1.47 -23.20 -14.05
C SER A 208 1.78 -24.70 -14.03
N GLU A 209 1.68 -25.38 -15.19
CA GLU A 209 1.86 -26.85 -15.29
C GLU A 209 3.01 -27.27 -16.22
N GLN A 210 3.46 -26.40 -17.12
CA GLN A 210 4.36 -26.80 -18.21
C GLN A 210 5.83 -26.63 -17.86
N ALA A 211 6.59 -27.73 -17.76
CA ALA A 211 8.05 -27.66 -17.63
C ALA A 211 8.75 -27.29 -18.96
N THR A 212 8.09 -27.50 -20.10
CA THR A 212 8.65 -27.21 -21.43
C THR A 212 7.55 -26.71 -22.36
N VAL A 213 7.85 -25.62 -23.08
CA VAL A 213 6.93 -24.94 -23.99
C VAL A 213 7.59 -24.87 -25.37
N GLU A 214 6.94 -25.39 -26.40
CA GLU A 214 7.37 -25.16 -27.78
C GLU A 214 6.74 -23.88 -28.32
N LEU A 215 7.59 -22.97 -28.81
CA LEU A 215 7.16 -21.71 -29.41
C LEU A 215 7.26 -21.79 -30.93
N THR A 216 6.15 -21.41 -31.58
CA THR A 216 5.96 -21.34 -33.04
C THR A 216 5.27 -20.02 -33.38
N ALA A 217 5.47 -19.49 -34.58
CA ALA A 217 4.85 -18.24 -35.02
C ALA A 217 3.31 -18.33 -35.03
N ALA A 218 2.75 -19.52 -35.25
CA ALA A 218 1.30 -19.75 -35.26
C ALA A 218 0.62 -19.47 -33.91
N GLN A 219 1.35 -19.49 -32.80
CA GLN A 219 0.82 -19.15 -31.48
C GLN A 219 0.71 -17.63 -31.24
N PHE A 220 1.42 -16.81 -32.03
CA PHE A 220 1.44 -15.36 -31.90
C PHE A 220 0.38 -14.73 -32.81
N THR A 221 -0.84 -14.65 -32.31
CA THR A 221 -2.00 -14.15 -33.08
C THR A 221 -2.39 -12.73 -32.74
N GLU A 222 -2.04 -12.25 -31.54
CA GLU A 222 -2.57 -10.99 -31.04
C GLU A 222 -1.67 -9.82 -31.40
N HIS A 223 -2.22 -8.87 -32.15
CA HIS A 223 -1.52 -7.65 -32.52
C HIS A 223 -1.41 -6.70 -31.34
N GLY A 224 -0.20 -6.19 -31.12
CA GLY A 224 0.09 -5.18 -30.12
C GLY A 224 -0.30 -3.78 -30.58
N THR A 225 -0.72 -2.95 -29.64
CA THR A 225 -0.98 -1.52 -29.82
C THR A 225 0.12 -0.71 -29.15
N LEU A 226 0.79 0.16 -29.90
CA LEU A 226 1.82 1.06 -29.37
C LEU A 226 1.21 2.09 -28.44
N LEU A 227 1.89 2.38 -27.34
CA LEU A 227 1.47 3.46 -26.44
C LEU A 227 1.80 4.82 -27.05
N ASP A 228 0.87 5.76 -26.92
CA ASP A 228 1.08 7.17 -27.21
C ASP A 228 1.44 7.92 -25.93
N LEU A 229 2.74 8.23 -25.77
CA LEU A 229 3.25 8.99 -24.63
C LEU A 229 3.44 10.49 -24.94
N SER A 230 2.99 10.97 -26.12
CA SER A 230 3.26 12.34 -26.58
C SER A 230 2.66 13.44 -25.69
N GLY A 231 1.63 13.11 -24.91
CA GLY A 231 0.98 14.02 -23.97
C GLY A 231 1.57 14.04 -22.56
N LEU A 232 2.63 13.26 -22.29
CA LEU A 232 3.22 13.13 -20.96
C LEU A 232 4.51 13.93 -20.84
N ASP A 233 4.64 14.69 -19.76
CA ASP A 233 5.89 15.34 -19.40
C ASP A 233 6.76 14.39 -18.57
N ILE A 234 7.66 13.68 -19.24
CA ILE A 234 8.56 12.72 -18.60
C ILE A 234 9.93 13.35 -18.49
N GLN A 235 10.38 13.60 -17.26
CA GLN A 235 11.71 14.16 -17.02
C GLN A 235 12.83 13.21 -17.46
N ALA A 236 14.01 13.73 -17.77
CA ALA A 236 15.15 12.95 -18.30
C ALA A 236 15.61 11.80 -17.38
N ARG A 237 15.37 11.89 -16.06
CA ARG A 237 15.70 10.85 -15.08
C ARG A 237 14.48 10.00 -14.67
N GLY A 238 13.32 10.24 -15.26
CA GLY A 238 12.11 9.47 -15.01
C GLY A 238 12.24 8.04 -15.52
N VAL A 239 11.67 7.11 -14.76
CA VAL A 239 11.52 5.71 -15.13
C VAL A 239 10.06 5.47 -15.49
N ILE A 240 9.83 4.92 -16.67
CA ILE A 240 8.51 4.55 -17.17
C ILE A 240 8.37 3.04 -16.98
N SER A 241 7.28 2.60 -16.37
CA SER A 241 6.95 1.18 -16.24
C SER A 241 5.58 0.92 -16.83
N LEU A 242 5.47 -0.09 -17.69
CA LEU A 242 4.21 -0.63 -18.17
C LEU A 242 4.02 -2.01 -17.56
N SER A 243 2.93 -2.19 -16.84
CA SER A 243 2.51 -3.48 -16.30
C SER A 243 1.16 -3.88 -16.89
N SER A 244 0.98 -5.16 -17.19
CA SER A 244 -0.24 -5.72 -17.74
C SER A 244 -0.65 -6.97 -16.97
N TYR A 245 -1.95 -7.09 -16.70
CA TYR A 245 -2.51 -8.07 -15.78
C TYR A 245 -3.68 -8.81 -16.39
N ILE A 246 -3.91 -10.05 -15.95
CA ILE A 246 -5.13 -10.83 -16.21
C ILE A 246 -5.68 -11.30 -14.86
N GLY A 247 -6.80 -10.72 -14.44
CA GLY A 247 -7.24 -10.87 -13.06
C GLY A 247 -6.15 -10.39 -12.12
N ASN A 248 -5.67 -11.25 -11.22
CA ASN A 248 -4.61 -10.92 -10.27
C ASN A 248 -3.18 -11.23 -10.75
N ASP A 249 -3.03 -11.89 -11.90
CA ASP A 249 -1.72 -12.32 -12.39
C ASP A 249 -1.10 -11.21 -13.25
N GLU A 250 0.07 -10.68 -12.85
CA GLU A 250 0.89 -9.84 -13.74
C GLU A 250 1.44 -10.73 -14.85
N VAL A 251 1.09 -10.44 -16.11
CA VAL A 251 1.53 -11.25 -17.25
C VAL A 251 2.69 -10.61 -18.00
N HIS A 252 2.90 -9.31 -17.81
CA HIS A 252 4.00 -8.56 -18.38
C HIS A 252 4.29 -7.32 -17.54
N ALA A 253 5.57 -7.10 -17.26
CA ALA A 253 6.10 -5.84 -16.80
C ALA A 253 7.31 -5.47 -17.65
N THR A 254 7.42 -4.19 -17.99
CA THR A 254 8.62 -3.63 -18.63
C THR A 254 8.94 -2.28 -18.02
N VAL A 255 10.23 -2.01 -17.88
CA VAL A 255 10.75 -0.79 -17.29
C VAL A 255 11.74 -0.17 -18.26
N VAL A 256 11.51 1.09 -18.62
CA VAL A 256 12.34 1.84 -19.56
C VAL A 256 12.62 3.21 -18.96
N ASN A 257 13.88 3.63 -18.93
CA ASN A 257 14.22 5.02 -18.58
C ASN A 257 13.88 5.94 -19.76
N ASN A 258 13.37 7.14 -19.47
CA ASN A 258 13.02 8.16 -20.46
C ASN A 258 14.13 8.44 -21.50
N ALA A 259 15.39 8.48 -21.07
CA ALA A 259 16.53 8.66 -21.97
C ALA A 259 16.65 7.51 -22.98
N ALA A 260 16.43 6.26 -22.54
CA ALA A 260 16.47 5.09 -23.40
C ALA A 260 15.25 5.01 -24.33
N TYR A 261 14.08 5.42 -23.85
CA TYR A 261 12.84 5.48 -24.63
C TYR A 261 12.97 6.44 -25.83
N ASN A 262 13.53 7.64 -25.60
CA ASN A 262 13.66 8.68 -26.63
C ASN A 262 14.93 8.57 -27.48
N HIS A 263 15.85 7.64 -27.17
CA HIS A 263 17.11 7.54 -27.88
C HIS A 263 16.92 6.93 -29.29
N PRO A 264 17.34 7.59 -30.38
CA PRO A 264 17.10 7.11 -31.75
C PRO A 264 17.58 5.69 -32.02
N SER A 265 18.70 5.27 -31.41
CA SER A 265 19.26 3.93 -31.61
C SER A 265 18.50 2.79 -30.93
N TYR A 266 17.65 3.10 -29.95
CA TYR A 266 16.90 2.11 -29.17
C TYR A 266 15.39 2.29 -29.26
N GLN A 267 14.94 3.32 -30.00
CA GLN A 267 13.54 3.71 -30.08
C GLN A 267 12.65 2.55 -30.55
N GLU A 268 13.08 1.72 -31.50
CA GLU A 268 12.31 0.55 -31.97
C GLU A 268 12.21 -0.58 -30.93
N GLN A 269 13.17 -0.70 -30.02
CA GLN A 269 13.24 -1.81 -29.03
C GLN A 269 12.59 -1.46 -27.70
N ASN A 270 12.53 -0.17 -27.40
CA ASN A 270 12.00 0.36 -26.15
C ASN A 270 10.56 0.85 -26.29
N GLN A 271 9.92 0.58 -27.43
CA GLN A 271 8.51 0.89 -27.62
C GLN A 271 7.67 0.08 -26.62
N LEU A 272 6.81 0.80 -25.91
CA LEU A 272 5.84 0.19 -25.01
C LEU A 272 4.63 -0.26 -25.83
N VAL A 273 4.13 -1.47 -25.55
CA VAL A 273 3.07 -2.11 -26.32
C VAL A 273 2.10 -2.82 -25.37
N ILE A 274 0.80 -2.62 -25.58
CA ILE A 274 -0.26 -3.40 -24.94
C ILE A 274 -0.86 -4.43 -25.92
N TYR A 275 -1.45 -5.50 -25.39
CA TYR A 275 -2.02 -6.58 -26.18
C TYR A 275 -3.48 -6.83 -25.79
N ASN A 276 -4.36 -5.89 -26.14
CA ASN A 276 -5.75 -5.86 -25.67
C ASN A 276 -6.57 -7.10 -26.07
N GLY A 277 -6.24 -7.74 -27.20
CA GLY A 277 -6.88 -9.00 -27.62
C GLY A 277 -6.67 -10.17 -26.66
N LEU A 278 -5.73 -10.05 -25.72
CA LEU A 278 -5.44 -11.04 -24.68
C LEU A 278 -6.22 -10.80 -23.38
N ASN A 279 -7.20 -9.90 -23.38
CA ASN A 279 -8.00 -9.50 -22.21
C ASN A 279 -7.12 -9.01 -21.04
N THR A 280 -6.06 -8.27 -21.35
CA THR A 280 -5.19 -7.67 -20.34
C THR A 280 -5.72 -6.32 -19.86
N THR A 281 -5.57 -6.03 -18.57
CA THR A 281 -5.67 -4.67 -18.03
C THR A 281 -4.27 -4.11 -17.85
N SER A 282 -3.98 -2.96 -18.45
CA SER A 282 -2.64 -2.38 -18.46
C SER A 282 -2.60 -1.05 -17.72
N TYR A 283 -1.52 -0.84 -16.97
CA TYR A 283 -1.23 0.41 -16.29
C TYR A 283 0.15 0.92 -16.68
N LEU A 284 0.23 2.22 -16.92
CA LEU A 284 1.48 2.94 -17.09
C LEU A 284 1.79 3.67 -15.78
N SER A 285 3.03 3.55 -15.31
CA SER A 285 3.53 4.36 -14.21
C SER A 285 4.78 5.12 -14.60
N ILE A 286 4.94 6.31 -14.03
CA ILE A 286 6.12 7.13 -14.18
C ILE A 286 6.62 7.43 -12.77
N SER A 287 7.89 7.15 -12.54
CA SER A 287 8.52 7.33 -11.24
C SER A 287 9.80 8.16 -11.35
N GLN A 288 10.03 9.00 -10.36
CA GLN A 288 11.20 9.84 -10.28
C GLN A 288 11.71 9.89 -8.85
N THR A 289 12.99 9.56 -8.67
CA THR A 289 13.70 9.73 -7.40
C THR A 289 14.55 11.00 -7.44
N GLY A 290 14.53 11.75 -6.35
CA GLY A 290 15.37 12.93 -6.15
C GLY A 290 15.96 12.95 -4.76
N SER A 291 16.76 13.99 -4.51
CA SER A 291 17.10 14.43 -3.17
C SER A 291 16.86 15.93 -3.09
N SER A 292 16.48 16.41 -1.92
CA SER A 292 16.21 17.83 -1.69
C SER A 292 16.85 18.26 -0.37
N LEU A 293 17.44 19.46 -0.40
CA LEU A 293 17.97 20.16 0.79
C LEU A 293 16.99 21.24 1.28
N ASP A 294 15.89 21.48 0.55
CA ASP A 294 14.94 22.53 0.88
C ASP A 294 14.20 22.23 2.20
N PHE A 295 14.18 20.95 2.60
CA PHE A 295 13.69 20.45 3.88
C PHE A 295 14.65 20.70 5.05
N SER A 296 15.65 21.57 4.89
CA SER A 296 16.72 21.89 5.86
C SER A 296 17.63 20.73 6.28
N GLU A 297 17.46 19.57 5.64
CA GLU A 297 18.25 18.36 5.78
C GLU A 297 18.24 17.60 4.46
N ASP A 298 19.17 16.64 4.29
CA ASP A 298 19.20 15.78 3.09
C ASP A 298 18.10 14.73 3.18
N VAL A 299 17.04 14.91 2.39
CA VAL A 299 15.94 13.95 2.28
C VAL A 299 15.91 13.33 0.90
N SER A 300 15.55 12.04 0.85
CA SER A 300 15.24 11.37 -0.41
C SER A 300 13.79 11.63 -0.78
N THR A 301 13.54 12.04 -2.01
CA THR A 301 12.20 12.29 -2.53
C THR A 301 11.86 11.27 -3.61
N HIS A 302 10.58 10.89 -3.69
CA HIS A 302 10.09 10.02 -4.74
C HIS A 302 8.70 10.46 -5.18
N SER A 303 8.58 10.85 -6.45
CA SER A 303 7.33 11.13 -7.12
C SER A 303 6.93 9.95 -7.99
N TYR A 304 5.66 9.58 -7.95
CA TYR A 304 5.14 8.44 -8.69
C TYR A 304 3.72 8.74 -9.16
N VAL A 305 3.46 8.56 -10.46
CA VAL A 305 2.12 8.61 -11.05
C VAL A 305 1.80 7.27 -11.68
N LEU A 306 0.52 6.92 -11.70
CA LEU A 306 -0.01 5.69 -12.26
C LEU A 306 -1.32 6.00 -12.99
N THR A 307 -1.46 5.46 -14.19
CA THR A 307 -2.65 5.64 -15.01
C THR A 307 -3.02 4.36 -15.75
N SER A 308 -4.32 4.11 -15.89
CA SER A 308 -4.81 3.03 -16.74
C SER A 308 -4.54 3.33 -18.22
N VAL A 309 -4.16 2.32 -19.00
CA VAL A 309 -3.97 2.44 -20.45
C VAL A 309 -5.24 1.99 -21.16
N ASP A 310 -5.76 2.81 -22.05
CA ASP A 310 -6.96 2.46 -22.81
C ASP A 310 -6.68 1.50 -23.97
N ASN A 311 -7.74 0.97 -24.57
CA ASN A 311 -7.64 -0.01 -25.66
C ASN A 311 -7.01 0.54 -26.95
N THR A 312 -6.81 1.86 -27.04
CA THR A 312 -6.18 2.55 -28.17
C THR A 312 -4.71 2.87 -27.91
N GLY A 313 -4.18 2.49 -26.73
CA GLY A 313 -2.81 2.81 -26.33
C GLY A 313 -2.65 4.23 -25.82
N LYS A 314 -3.75 4.96 -25.57
CA LYS A 314 -3.70 6.29 -24.98
C LYS A 314 -3.68 6.19 -23.46
N VAL A 315 -3.02 7.17 -22.87
CA VAL A 315 -2.88 7.32 -21.43
C VAL A 315 -3.37 8.71 -21.03
N GLU A 316 -4.05 8.80 -19.90
CA GLU A 316 -4.44 10.09 -19.36
C GLU A 316 -3.20 10.82 -18.84
N ASN A 317 -3.19 12.14 -19.02
CA ASN A 317 -2.09 12.96 -18.51
C ASN A 317 -2.26 13.17 -17.01
N VAL A 318 -1.64 12.30 -16.21
CA VAL A 318 -1.60 12.42 -14.76
C VAL A 318 -0.39 13.23 -14.33
N GLN A 319 -0.66 14.38 -13.71
CA GLN A 319 0.38 15.27 -13.21
C GLN A 319 0.87 14.81 -11.82
N PRO A 320 2.20 14.76 -11.60
CA PRO A 320 2.76 14.46 -10.29
C PRO A 320 2.34 15.51 -9.25
N ILE A 321 2.41 15.15 -7.97
CA ILE A 321 2.39 16.13 -6.89
C ILE A 321 3.76 16.83 -6.91
N ASN A 322 3.74 18.16 -6.95
CA ASN A 322 4.96 18.96 -7.09
C ASN A 322 5.61 19.25 -5.74
N GLU A 323 6.94 19.32 -5.75
CA GLU A 323 7.68 19.92 -4.66
C GLU A 323 7.57 21.45 -4.75
N ASP A 324 6.98 22.07 -3.73
CA ASP A 324 6.83 23.51 -3.63
C ASP A 324 7.05 24.02 -2.19
N GLY A 325 6.96 25.34 -2.01
CA GLY A 325 7.16 25.96 -0.69
C GLY A 325 6.12 25.54 0.36
N SER A 326 4.90 25.17 -0.04
CA SER A 326 3.86 24.69 0.87
C SER A 326 4.20 23.30 1.40
N LEU A 327 4.65 22.39 0.53
CA LEU A 327 5.11 21.06 0.92
C LEU A 327 6.30 21.12 1.88
N THR A 328 7.29 21.94 1.53
CA THR A 328 8.48 22.12 2.37
C THR A 328 8.11 22.67 3.75
N SER A 329 7.21 23.65 3.81
CA SER A 329 6.74 24.24 5.07
C SER A 329 5.96 23.24 5.93
N ALA A 330 5.06 22.46 5.33
CA ALA A 330 4.26 21.46 6.04
C ALA A 330 5.13 20.32 6.59
N TYR A 331 6.11 19.82 5.80
CA TYR A 331 7.06 18.82 6.28
C TYR A 331 7.95 19.36 7.41
N LYS A 332 8.36 20.63 7.33
CA LYS A 332 9.11 21.27 8.41
C LYS A 332 8.28 21.32 9.69
N GLY A 333 7.01 21.69 9.61
CA GLY A 333 6.09 21.66 10.75
C GLY A 333 5.98 20.28 11.39
N LEU A 334 5.84 19.22 10.57
CA LEU A 334 5.88 17.85 11.04
C LEU A 334 7.21 17.52 11.74
N SER A 335 8.35 17.87 11.12
CA SER A 335 9.67 17.61 11.69
C SER A 335 9.88 18.34 13.03
N ASP A 336 9.47 19.60 13.11
CA ASP A 336 9.58 20.42 14.32
C ASP A 336 8.69 19.86 15.46
N SER A 337 7.53 19.26 15.13
CA SER A 337 6.64 18.65 16.12
C SER A 337 7.27 17.45 16.87
N PHE A 338 8.20 16.72 16.23
CA PHE A 338 8.97 15.66 16.89
C PHE A 338 10.06 16.20 17.83
N GLY A 339 10.54 17.41 17.58
CA GLY A 339 11.66 18.02 18.32
C GLY A 339 11.25 18.88 19.50
N ASP A 340 9.97 19.23 19.65
CA ASP A 340 9.50 20.10 20.74
C ASP A 340 9.32 19.32 22.06
N PRO A 341 10.16 19.58 23.08
CA PRO A 341 10.07 18.91 24.37
C PRO A 341 8.79 19.24 25.15
N ASN A 342 8.03 20.25 24.74
CA ASN A 342 6.77 20.65 25.38
C ASN A 342 5.53 20.04 24.71
N ASN A 343 5.68 19.36 23.56
CA ASN A 343 4.54 18.95 22.74
C ASN A 343 3.99 17.55 23.07
N ASN A 344 4.23 17.03 24.28
CA ASN A 344 3.82 15.70 24.74
C ASN A 344 4.11 14.56 23.73
N HIS A 345 5.10 14.73 22.85
CA HIS A 345 5.45 13.79 21.78
C HIS A 345 4.33 13.53 20.76
N THR A 346 3.54 14.56 20.41
CA THR A 346 2.54 14.48 19.35
C THR A 346 3.11 14.92 18.01
N ALA A 347 2.78 14.20 16.94
CA ALA A 347 3.14 14.62 15.58
C ALA A 347 1.97 15.40 14.96
N VAL A 348 2.24 16.59 14.44
CA VAL A 348 1.21 17.44 13.82
C VAL A 348 1.37 17.40 12.31
N LEU A 349 0.33 16.95 11.61
CA LEU A 349 0.27 16.88 10.16
C LEU A 349 -0.75 17.92 9.67
N ASP A 350 -0.33 18.82 8.80
CA ASP A 350 -1.22 19.71 8.06
C ASP A 350 -0.70 19.85 6.63
N PHE A 351 -1.26 19.03 5.74
CA PHE A 351 -0.92 18.97 4.33
C PHE A 351 -2.02 19.53 3.42
N SER A 352 -2.97 20.27 4.00
CA SER A 352 -4.13 20.84 3.31
C SER A 352 -3.78 21.82 2.18
N ALA A 353 -2.59 22.41 2.21
CA ALA A 353 -2.17 23.49 1.32
C ALA A 353 -1.26 23.07 0.14
N ILE A 354 -0.93 21.78 -0.02
CA ILE A 354 0.08 21.34 -1.00
C ILE A 354 -0.50 21.13 -2.40
N ASP A 355 -1.53 20.29 -2.50
CA ASP A 355 -2.20 19.96 -3.75
C ASP A 355 -3.64 19.57 -3.40
N PRO A 356 -4.65 20.22 -3.98
CA PRO A 356 -6.05 19.97 -3.65
C PRO A 356 -6.53 18.56 -3.99
N ARG A 357 -5.76 17.79 -4.78
CA ARG A 357 -6.05 16.40 -5.10
C ARG A 357 -5.57 15.44 -4.02
N VAL A 358 -4.68 15.87 -3.12
CA VAL A 358 -4.20 15.03 -2.02
C VAL A 358 -5.35 14.78 -1.06
N ASN A 359 -5.76 13.53 -0.95
CA ASN A 359 -6.87 13.07 -0.13
C ASN A 359 -6.48 11.99 0.87
N MET A 360 -5.18 11.64 0.93
CA MET A 360 -4.64 10.71 1.90
C MET A 360 -3.15 10.98 2.14
N ALA A 361 -2.73 10.85 3.39
CA ALA A 361 -1.33 10.82 3.80
C ALA A 361 -1.05 9.53 4.58
N THR A 362 0.14 8.97 4.36
CA THR A 362 0.66 7.81 5.07
C THR A 362 1.98 8.19 5.72
N LEU A 363 2.07 7.98 7.03
CA LEU A 363 3.31 8.12 7.78
C LEU A 363 3.83 6.73 8.11
N THR A 364 5.09 6.48 7.77
CA THR A 364 5.75 5.20 8.04
C THR A 364 7.01 5.44 8.86
N TYR A 365 7.07 4.80 10.02
CA TYR A 365 8.26 4.71 10.85
C TYR A 365 8.89 3.34 10.65
N THR A 366 10.19 3.30 10.43
CA THR A 366 10.95 2.05 10.36
C THR A 366 12.17 2.14 11.26
N TRP A 367 12.39 1.13 12.08
CA TRP A 367 13.57 1.03 12.94
C TRP A 367 13.90 -0.43 13.21
N GLU A 368 15.08 -0.69 13.76
CA GLU A 368 15.48 -2.04 14.19
C GLU A 368 15.74 -2.06 15.71
N ASN A 369 15.50 -3.21 16.35
CA ASN A 369 15.93 -3.48 17.71
C ASN A 369 16.09 -4.98 17.97
N ASP A 370 16.85 -5.35 19.00
CA ASP A 370 17.17 -6.74 19.34
C ASP A 370 15.94 -7.61 19.72
N LEU A 371 14.88 -6.98 20.23
CA LEU A 371 13.71 -7.70 20.72
C LEU A 371 12.78 -8.11 19.56
N GLN A 372 12.43 -7.14 18.72
CA GLN A 372 11.42 -7.21 17.67
C GLN A 372 12.01 -7.43 16.27
N GLY A 373 13.32 -7.23 16.09
CA GLY A 373 13.95 -7.20 14.78
C GLY A 373 13.59 -5.91 14.03
N GLU A 374 13.22 -6.04 12.76
CA GLU A 374 12.82 -4.91 11.92
C GLU A 374 11.36 -4.54 12.19
N VAL A 375 11.14 -3.30 12.64
CA VAL A 375 9.81 -2.78 12.93
C VAL A 375 9.40 -1.80 11.83
N SER A 376 8.20 -1.97 11.29
CA SER A 376 7.57 -1.00 10.39
C SER A 376 6.20 -0.63 10.94
N TRP A 377 5.98 0.66 11.17
CA TRP A 377 4.74 1.19 11.69
C TRP A 377 4.13 2.20 10.71
N GLN A 378 2.94 1.89 10.21
CA GLN A 378 2.21 2.69 9.25
C GLN A 378 0.97 3.33 9.91
N ILE A 379 0.76 4.61 9.62
CA ILE A 379 -0.42 5.37 10.04
C ILE A 379 -1.03 6.01 8.80
N ILE A 380 -2.34 5.81 8.58
CA ILE A 380 -3.09 6.34 7.43
C ILE A 380 -4.07 7.41 7.92
N THR A 381 -4.01 8.59 7.32
CA THR A 381 -4.75 9.82 7.68
C THR A 381 -5.15 10.59 6.41
N ASP A 382 -6.07 11.56 6.54
CA ASP A 382 -6.40 12.54 5.50
C ASP A 382 -5.31 13.61 5.31
N GLY A 383 -4.28 13.62 6.16
CA GLY A 383 -3.18 14.59 6.11
C GLY A 383 -3.39 15.82 7.00
N GLN A 384 -4.45 15.86 7.81
CA GLN A 384 -4.76 16.93 8.76
C GLN A 384 -5.06 16.34 10.15
N GLU A 385 -4.03 15.89 10.85
CA GLU A 385 -4.21 15.17 12.12
C GLU A 385 -3.13 15.50 13.15
N THR A 386 -3.48 15.27 14.41
CA THR A 386 -2.50 15.15 15.50
C THR A 386 -2.36 13.68 15.86
N ILE A 387 -1.18 13.12 15.65
CA ILE A 387 -0.88 11.73 15.96
C ILE A 387 -0.35 11.67 17.40
N PRO A 388 -1.07 11.03 18.34
CA PRO A 388 -0.62 10.91 19.72
C PRO A 388 0.49 9.87 19.86
N LEU A 389 1.14 9.86 21.03
CA LEU A 389 2.01 8.75 21.41
C LEU A 389 1.16 7.53 21.78
N PHE A 390 1.27 6.46 21.00
CA PHE A 390 0.52 5.23 21.25
C PHE A 390 1.19 4.35 22.30
N THR A 391 0.38 3.86 23.26
CA THR A 391 0.80 2.87 24.25
C THR A 391 0.07 1.55 24.02
N TYR A 392 0.76 0.43 24.23
CA TYR A 392 0.30 -0.90 23.81
C TYR A 392 0.13 -1.89 24.97
N GLY A 393 0.19 -1.42 26.22
CA GLY A 393 0.19 -2.28 27.40
C GLY A 393 1.32 -3.32 27.34
N ASP A 394 1.01 -4.57 27.68
CA ASP A 394 1.98 -5.67 27.69
C ASP A 394 2.18 -6.33 26.31
N ILE A 395 1.45 -5.91 25.27
CA ILE A 395 1.51 -6.53 23.92
C ILE A 395 2.80 -6.16 23.21
N TYR A 396 3.26 -4.94 23.40
CA TYR A 396 4.46 -4.41 22.78
C TYR A 396 5.30 -3.70 23.83
N GLN A 397 6.55 -4.13 23.95
CA GLN A 397 7.52 -3.46 24.79
C GLN A 397 8.17 -2.33 23.99
N ALA A 398 7.94 -1.10 24.42
CA ALA A 398 8.60 0.06 23.85
C ALA A 398 10.12 -0.03 24.09
N VAL A 399 10.87 0.03 23.01
CA VAL A 399 12.34 0.09 23.00
C VAL A 399 12.72 1.36 22.26
N GLU A 400 13.73 2.06 22.76
CA GLU A 400 14.27 3.24 22.08
C GLU A 400 14.77 2.83 20.68
N PRO A 401 14.31 3.49 19.60
CA PRO A 401 14.62 3.04 18.26
C PRO A 401 16.08 3.36 17.91
N GLU A 402 16.82 2.36 17.42
CA GLU A 402 18.07 2.60 16.70
C GLU A 402 17.76 2.83 15.20
N ASN A 403 18.42 3.81 14.58
CA ASN A 403 18.30 4.12 13.15
C ASN A 403 16.85 4.38 12.67
N LEU A 404 16.12 5.23 13.38
CA LEU A 404 14.74 5.58 13.03
C LEU A 404 14.69 6.26 11.65
N SER A 405 14.04 5.60 10.70
CA SER A 405 13.68 6.16 9.40
C SER A 405 12.23 6.61 9.41
N ILE A 406 11.97 7.81 8.90
CA ILE A 406 10.62 8.35 8.74
C ILE A 406 10.34 8.57 7.26
N LYS A 407 9.23 8.04 6.78
CA LYS A 407 8.73 8.26 5.43
C LYS A 407 7.32 8.82 5.48
N LEU A 408 7.13 9.99 4.89
CA LEU A 408 5.81 10.55 4.59
C LEU A 408 5.48 10.21 3.14
N THR A 409 4.24 9.79 2.87
CA THR A 409 3.71 9.63 1.51
C THR A 409 2.37 10.34 1.41
N LEU A 410 2.31 11.34 0.55
CA LEU A 410 1.08 12.02 0.14
C LEU A 410 0.52 11.32 -1.09
N THR A 411 -0.79 11.15 -1.12
CA THR A 411 -1.48 10.40 -2.16
C THR A 411 -2.68 11.18 -2.66
N ALA A 412 -2.84 11.23 -3.97
CA ALA A 412 -4.01 11.67 -4.68
C ALA A 412 -4.66 10.46 -5.37
N LEU A 413 -5.69 9.90 -4.75
CA LEU A 413 -6.52 8.84 -5.32
C LEU A 413 -7.65 9.44 -6.16
N ASN A 414 -8.10 8.72 -7.19
CA ASN A 414 -9.25 9.09 -8.02
C ASN A 414 -10.57 8.87 -7.27
N SER A 415 -10.90 9.79 -6.35
CA SER A 415 -12.10 9.69 -5.52
C SER A 415 -12.53 11.04 -4.97
N GLU A 416 -13.85 11.22 -4.87
CA GLU A 416 -14.52 12.32 -4.17
C GLU A 416 -15.14 11.85 -2.83
N GLN A 417 -14.83 10.63 -2.40
CA GLN A 417 -15.36 10.07 -1.15
C GLN A 417 -14.78 10.78 0.07
N GLU A 418 -15.57 10.81 1.15
CA GLU A 418 -15.09 11.18 2.47
C GLU A 418 -13.97 10.24 2.94
N PHE A 419 -13.04 10.75 3.75
CA PHE A 419 -11.81 10.04 4.07
C PHE A 419 -12.01 8.62 4.63
N ASN A 420 -13.02 8.39 5.47
CA ASN A 420 -13.26 7.06 6.03
C ASN A 420 -13.66 6.03 4.97
N ASP A 421 -14.52 6.41 4.04
CA ASP A 421 -14.93 5.56 2.92
C ASP A 421 -13.77 5.35 1.95
N LEU A 422 -13.04 6.42 1.65
CA LEU A 422 -11.82 6.37 0.84
C LEU A 422 -10.77 5.41 1.43
N ARG A 423 -10.53 5.49 2.74
CA ARG A 423 -9.60 4.63 3.46
C ARG A 423 -10.02 3.17 3.41
N SER A 424 -11.31 2.87 3.61
CA SER A 424 -11.83 1.50 3.47
C SER A 424 -11.68 0.96 2.06
N ALA A 425 -11.99 1.77 1.04
CA ALA A 425 -11.84 1.40 -0.36
C ALA A 425 -10.36 1.19 -0.73
N TYR A 426 -9.47 2.08 -0.28
CA TYR A 426 -8.01 1.97 -0.44
C TYR A 426 -7.48 0.70 0.19
N LEU A 427 -7.78 0.41 1.46
CA LEU A 427 -7.30 -0.79 2.13
C LEU A 427 -7.82 -2.08 1.46
N SER A 428 -9.09 -2.09 1.04
CA SER A 428 -9.66 -3.23 0.30
C SER A 428 -8.98 -3.45 -1.06
N SER A 429 -8.55 -2.38 -1.72
CA SER A 429 -7.81 -2.43 -2.99
C SER A 429 -6.40 -3.01 -2.86
N LEU A 430 -5.84 -3.06 -1.65
CA LEU A 430 -4.51 -3.63 -1.40
C LEU A 430 -4.52 -5.15 -1.29
N GLU A 431 -5.70 -5.78 -1.20
CA GLU A 431 -5.82 -7.24 -1.13
C GLU A 431 -5.38 -7.92 -2.42
N SER A 432 -5.72 -7.35 -3.57
CA SER A 432 -5.44 -7.95 -4.87
C SER A 432 -5.47 -6.91 -5.99
N PHE A 433 -4.80 -7.19 -7.10
CA PHE A 433 -4.82 -6.29 -8.25
C PHE A 433 -6.23 -6.15 -8.85
N GLU A 434 -7.01 -7.22 -8.89
CA GLU A 434 -8.38 -7.20 -9.40
C GLU A 434 -9.26 -6.21 -8.61
N LYS A 435 -9.23 -6.27 -7.27
CA LYS A 435 -9.91 -5.28 -6.42
C LYS A 435 -9.38 -3.87 -6.66
N ARG A 436 -8.08 -3.71 -6.90
CA ARG A 436 -7.47 -2.43 -7.27
C ARG A 436 -8.06 -1.86 -8.56
N ALA A 437 -8.09 -2.66 -9.62
CA ALA A 437 -8.62 -2.26 -10.92
C ALA A 437 -10.14 -1.97 -10.84
N GLU A 438 -10.91 -2.81 -10.13
CA GLU A 438 -12.35 -2.61 -9.94
C GLU A 438 -12.67 -1.32 -9.17
N SER A 439 -11.82 -0.94 -8.21
CA SER A 439 -12.02 0.27 -7.41
C SER A 439 -11.89 1.57 -8.23
N LYS A 440 -11.15 1.54 -9.34
CA LYS A 440 -10.77 2.70 -10.16
C LYS A 440 -10.04 3.83 -9.42
N LEU A 441 -9.73 3.64 -8.14
CA LEU A 441 -9.01 4.62 -7.31
C LEU A 441 -7.63 4.96 -7.90
N PHE A 442 -7.06 4.04 -8.69
CA PHE A 442 -5.70 4.12 -9.21
C PHE A 442 -5.60 4.49 -10.69
N ASP A 443 -6.73 4.76 -11.36
CA ASP A 443 -6.76 5.07 -12.80
C ASP A 443 -6.11 6.43 -13.12
N THR A 444 -6.05 7.33 -12.14
CA THR A 444 -5.34 8.63 -12.21
C THR A 444 -4.62 8.93 -10.89
N PHE A 445 -3.78 8.00 -10.44
CA PHE A 445 -3.09 8.09 -9.16
C PHE A 445 -1.83 8.93 -9.22
N ALA A 446 -1.62 9.76 -8.21
CA ALA A 446 -0.34 10.41 -7.96
C ALA A 446 0.08 10.22 -6.49
N SER A 447 1.37 10.08 -6.27
CA SER A 447 1.94 10.06 -4.93
C SER A 447 3.29 10.78 -4.90
N TYR A 448 3.58 11.35 -3.74
CA TYR A 448 4.86 11.98 -3.45
C TYR A 448 5.32 11.54 -2.07
N SER A 449 6.56 11.11 -1.96
CA SER A 449 7.11 10.68 -0.69
C SER A 449 8.42 11.35 -0.36
N ILE A 450 8.59 11.65 0.93
CA ILE A 450 9.77 12.23 1.53
C ILE A 450 10.26 11.24 2.57
N SER A 451 11.52 10.83 2.46
CA SER A 451 12.14 9.88 3.37
C SER A 451 13.39 10.47 4.00
N ARG A 452 13.46 10.42 5.33
CA ARG A 452 14.63 10.77 6.14
C ARG A 452 15.19 9.50 6.75
N ARG A 453 16.47 9.22 6.49
CA ARG A 453 17.23 8.15 7.15
C ARG A 453 18.16 8.79 8.18
N HIS A 454 18.10 8.32 9.42
CA HIS A 454 19.04 8.65 10.48
C HIS A 454 20.13 7.60 10.62
#